data_AF-A0A0D0DDC5-F1
#
_entry.id   AF-A0A0D0DDC5-F1
#
_cell.length_a   1.000
_cell.length_b   1.000
_cell.length_c   1.000
_cell.angle_alpha   90.00
_cell.angle_beta   90.00
_cell.angle_gamma   90.00
#
_symmetry.space_group_name_H-M   'P 1'
#
loop_
_entity.id
_entity.type
_entity.pdbx_description
1 polymer ?
#
loop_
_entity_poly.entity_id
_entity_poly.type
_entity_poly.pdbx_seq_one_letter_code
_entity_poly.pdbx_strand_id
1 'polypeptide(L)'
;MNISSALYLFQKIFSSTWDGTSAVSEHITTLQTIESHLAGMKFSVDDKVLSFILLISLLKTSEWEMFKSSVANTMTPVHHLSMTQNTYDCNTYKKWVSELRKGGFRKLEKGKDKANVAEEAPDPPESAKIANEHVSQLAAQQ
;
A
#
# COMPACT_ATOMS: atom_id res chain seq x y z
N MET A 1 12.39 -24.42 31.10
CA MET A 1 12.24 -23.35 30.08
C MET A 1 12.45 -22.02 30.78
N ASN A 2 13.49 -21.26 30.44
CA ASN A 2 13.77 -19.97 31.10
C ASN A 2 13.12 -18.84 30.30
N ILE A 3 11.89 -18.50 30.67
CA ILE A 3 11.08 -17.45 30.02
C ILE A 3 11.80 -16.09 30.08
N SER A 4 12.53 -15.80 31.17
CA SER A 4 13.29 -14.56 31.32
C SER A 4 14.40 -14.45 30.28
N SER A 5 15.14 -15.55 30.03
CA SER A 5 16.15 -15.59 28.97
C SER A 5 15.53 -15.42 27.58
N ALA A 6 14.37 -16.03 27.31
CA ALA A 6 13.69 -15.87 26.02
C ALA A 6 13.25 -14.42 25.81
N LEU A 7 12.65 -13.79 26.83
CA LEU A 7 12.25 -12.38 26.78
C LEU A 7 13.45 -11.45 26.54
N TYR A 8 14.58 -11.71 27.19
CA TYR A 8 15.81 -10.95 26.97
C TYR A 8 16.29 -11.06 25.51
N LEU A 9 16.27 -12.26 24.92
CA LEU A 9 16.67 -12.46 23.52
C LEU A 9 15.69 -11.80 22.54
N PHE A 10 14.38 -11.83 22.81
CA PHE A 10 13.41 -11.05 22.04
C PHE A 10 13.71 -9.56 22.08
N GLN A 11 13.94 -9.00 23.27
CA GLN A 11 14.32 -7.59 23.43
C GLN A 11 15.60 -7.25 22.64
N LYS A 12 16.59 -8.16 22.67
CA LYS A 12 17.84 -8.01 21.94
C LYS A 12 17.63 -7.98 20.42
N ILE A 13 16.74 -8.82 19.88
CA ILE A 13 16.37 -8.83 18.46
C ILE A 13 15.72 -7.49 18.06
N PHE A 14 14.72 -7.02 18.81
CA PHE A 14 13.98 -5.79 18.46
C PHE A 14 14.77 -4.50 18.66
N SER A 15 15.74 -4.50 19.56
CA SER A 15 16.61 -3.35 19.81
C SER A 15 17.85 -3.36 18.91
N SER A 16 18.04 -4.40 18.11
CA SER A 16 19.18 -4.53 17.22
C SER A 16 19.10 -3.46 16.13
N THR A 17 20.14 -2.64 16.03
CA THR A 17 20.27 -1.60 15.01
C THR A 17 21.62 -1.80 14.34
N TRP A 18 21.64 -1.85 13.01
CA TRP A 18 22.88 -1.87 12.26
C TRP A 18 23.45 -0.45 12.23
N ASP A 19 24.73 -0.32 12.53
CA ASP A 19 25.42 0.97 12.67
C ASP A 19 26.17 1.39 11.39
N GLY A 20 26.24 0.50 10.40
CA GLY A 20 26.89 0.76 9.12
C GLY A 20 28.41 0.61 9.16
N THR A 21 28.99 0.30 10.33
CA THR A 21 30.44 0.14 10.50
C THR A 21 30.89 -1.27 10.13
N SER A 22 30.04 -2.25 10.41
CA SER A 22 30.20 -3.66 10.04
C SER A 22 29.51 -3.98 8.72
N ALA A 23 29.86 -5.11 8.09
CA ALA A 23 29.13 -5.58 6.92
C ALA A 23 27.67 -5.95 7.28
N VAL A 24 26.71 -5.66 6.40
CA VAL A 24 25.29 -6.03 6.61
C VAL A 24 25.14 -7.54 6.88
N SER A 25 25.98 -8.37 6.28
CA SER A 25 26.00 -9.82 6.51
C SER A 25 26.28 -10.19 7.97
N GLU A 26 27.17 -9.46 8.66
CA GLU A 26 27.49 -9.71 10.07
C GLU A 26 26.29 -9.39 10.97
N HIS A 27 25.55 -8.33 10.65
CA HIS A 27 24.30 -7.99 11.32
C HIS A 27 23.21 -9.05 11.11
N ILE A 28 23.06 -9.54 9.86
CA ILE A 28 22.17 -10.66 9.54
C ILE A 28 22.55 -11.91 10.33
N THR A 29 23.82 -12.29 10.36
CA THR A 29 24.30 -13.45 11.11
C THR A 29 24.05 -13.29 12.62
N THR A 30 24.18 -12.08 13.15
CA THR A 30 23.87 -11.78 14.56
C THR A 30 22.39 -12.03 14.87
N LEU A 31 21.48 -11.52 14.03
CA LEU A 31 20.03 -11.75 14.18
C LEU A 31 19.68 -13.24 14.07
N GLN A 32 20.25 -13.95 13.09
CA GLN A 32 20.05 -15.40 12.91
C GLN A 32 20.56 -16.20 14.11
N THR A 33 21.70 -15.81 14.69
CA THR A 33 22.24 -16.49 15.88
C THR A 33 21.30 -16.36 17.08
N ILE A 34 20.72 -15.17 17.28
CA ILE A 34 19.76 -14.94 18.38
C ILE A 34 18.47 -15.73 18.13
N GLU A 35 17.98 -15.74 16.88
CA GLU A 35 16.82 -16.55 16.48
C GLU A 35 17.07 -18.04 16.74
N SER A 36 18.22 -18.58 16.34
CA SER A 36 18.55 -20.00 16.55
C SER A 36 18.62 -20.36 18.03
N HIS A 37 19.08 -19.42 18.87
CA HIS A 37 19.01 -19.57 20.33
C HIS A 37 17.56 -19.62 20.84
N LEU A 38 16.68 -18.75 20.34
CA LEU A 38 15.26 -18.76 20.67
C LEU A 38 14.57 -20.05 20.20
N ALA A 39 14.87 -20.53 19.00
CA ALA A 39 14.38 -21.80 18.47
C ALA A 39 14.79 -22.99 19.36
N GLY A 40 16.05 -23.02 19.82
CA GLY A 40 16.54 -24.00 20.80
C GLY A 40 15.79 -23.96 22.14
N MET A 41 15.22 -22.80 22.48
CA MET A 41 14.36 -22.61 23.65
C MET A 41 12.87 -22.88 23.39
N LYS A 42 12.50 -23.36 22.19
CA LYS A 42 11.12 -23.57 21.69
C LYS A 42 10.33 -22.27 21.45
N PHE A 43 11.02 -21.16 21.22
CA PHE A 43 10.43 -19.88 20.80
C PHE A 43 10.82 -19.58 19.35
N SER A 44 10.23 -20.30 18.40
CA SER A 44 10.50 -20.03 16.97
C SER A 44 10.00 -18.63 16.59
N VAL A 45 10.84 -17.85 15.91
CA VAL A 45 10.43 -16.59 15.29
C VAL A 45 10.05 -16.88 13.85
N ASP A 46 8.92 -16.33 13.39
CA ASP A 46 8.51 -16.48 12.00
C ASP A 46 9.50 -15.75 11.06
N ASP A 47 9.85 -16.37 9.94
CA ASP A 47 10.81 -15.81 8.97
C ASP A 47 10.38 -14.43 8.46
N LYS A 48 9.07 -14.17 8.32
CA LYS A 48 8.57 -12.85 7.91
C LYS A 48 8.81 -11.84 9.02
N VAL A 49 8.57 -12.21 10.28
CA VAL A 49 8.85 -11.34 11.42
C VAL A 49 10.35 -11.00 11.47
N LEU A 50 11.22 -12.00 11.27
CA LEU A 50 12.67 -11.78 11.21
C LEU A 50 13.06 -10.86 10.04
N SER A 51 12.43 -11.02 8.88
CA SER A 51 12.64 -10.15 7.71
C SER A 51 12.23 -8.70 7.98
N PHE A 52 11.13 -8.47 8.70
CA PHE A 52 10.71 -7.12 9.09
C PHE A 52 11.65 -6.53 10.13
N ILE A 53 12.12 -7.33 11.10
CA ILE A 53 13.12 -6.90 12.08
C ILE A 53 14.41 -6.48 11.37
N LEU A 54 14.88 -7.28 10.41
CA LEU A 54 16.04 -6.92 9.60
C LEU A 54 15.79 -5.58 8.88
N LEU A 55 14.64 -5.42 8.25
CA LEU A 55 14.29 -4.19 7.53
C LEU A 55 14.27 -2.95 8.44
N ILE A 56 13.67 -3.03 9.63
CA ILE A 56 13.60 -1.90 10.58
C ILE A 56 14.93 -1.62 11.29
N SER A 57 15.83 -2.61 11.34
CA SER A 57 17.15 -2.47 11.97
C SER A 57 18.18 -1.71 11.13
N LEU A 58 17.90 -1.50 9.84
CA LEU A 58 18.77 -0.74 8.93
C LEU A 58 18.78 0.76 9.30
N LEU A 59 19.90 1.44 9.01
CA LEU A 59 20.05 2.87 9.29
C LEU A 59 18.93 3.70 8.65
N LYS A 60 18.66 4.86 9.26
CA LYS A 60 17.76 5.89 8.73
C LYS A 60 18.48 6.86 7.79
N THR A 61 19.29 6.33 6.85
CA THR A 61 19.89 7.14 5.78
C THR A 61 18.99 7.11 4.55
N SER A 62 19.14 8.10 3.64
CA SER A 62 18.30 8.23 2.45
C SER A 62 18.29 6.97 1.57
N GLU A 63 19.42 6.29 1.43
CA GLU A 63 19.55 5.04 0.67
C GLU A 63 18.68 3.93 1.25
N TRP A 64 18.79 3.67 2.56
CA TRP A 64 18.04 2.62 3.22
C TRP A 64 16.57 2.97 3.42
N GLU A 65 16.23 4.24 3.62
CA GLU A 65 14.84 4.71 3.62
C GLU A 65 14.18 4.52 2.24
N MET A 66 14.93 4.78 1.16
CA MET A 66 14.46 4.51 -0.20
C MET A 66 14.27 3.02 -0.44
N PHE A 67 15.20 2.18 0.04
CA PHE A 67 15.06 0.72 0.00
C PHE A 67 13.82 0.25 0.78
N LYS A 68 13.65 0.68 2.03
CA LYS A 68 12.47 0.38 2.86
C LYS A 68 11.17 0.79 2.19
N SER A 69 11.13 1.98 1.59
CA SER A 69 9.98 2.48 0.83
C SER A 69 9.71 1.64 -0.42
N SER A 70 10.77 1.24 -1.15
CA SER A 70 10.65 0.37 -2.31
C SER A 70 10.04 -0.99 -1.92
N VAL A 71 10.52 -1.61 -0.84
CA VAL A 71 9.96 -2.87 -0.33
C VAL A 71 8.49 -2.69 0.08
N ALA A 72 8.15 -1.63 0.81
CA ALA A 72 6.76 -1.34 1.20
C ALA A 72 5.83 -1.16 -0.01
N ASN A 73 6.30 -0.51 -1.06
CA ASN A 73 5.54 -0.29 -2.29
C ASN A 73 5.33 -1.56 -3.13
N THR A 74 6.11 -2.64 -2.91
CA THR A 74 5.85 -3.95 -3.52
C THR A 74 4.79 -4.75 -2.79
N MET A 75 4.49 -4.40 -1.53
CA MET A 75 3.52 -5.09 -0.69
C MET A 75 2.12 -4.46 -0.71
N THR A 76 1.92 -3.36 -1.44
CA THR A 76 0.58 -2.87 -1.75
C THR A 76 0.00 -3.66 -2.92
N PRO A 77 -1.02 -4.54 -2.70
CA PRO A 77 -1.89 -4.91 -3.80
C PRO A 77 -2.75 -3.68 -4.14
N VAL A 78 -3.25 -3.63 -5.38
CA VAL A 78 -4.20 -2.60 -5.86
C VAL A 78 -3.49 -1.31 -6.29
N HIS A 79 -2.81 -1.28 -7.44
CA HIS A 79 -3.51 -0.82 -8.65
C HIS A 79 -2.88 -1.24 -9.99
N HIS A 80 -1.82 -2.06 -10.03
CA HIS A 80 -1.07 -2.25 -11.28
C HIS A 80 -0.91 -3.68 -11.81
N LEU A 81 -1.58 -4.68 -11.21
CA LEU A 81 -1.53 -6.07 -11.70
C LEU A 81 -2.81 -6.60 -12.36
N SER A 82 -3.73 -5.72 -12.78
CA SER A 82 -4.78 -6.07 -13.76
C SER A 82 -4.47 -5.48 -15.14
N MET A 83 -3.26 -5.71 -15.66
CA MET A 83 -2.93 -5.32 -17.03
C MET A 83 -3.44 -6.32 -18.09
N THR A 84 -4.59 -6.95 -17.83
CA THR A 84 -5.32 -7.77 -18.82
C THR A 84 -6.83 -7.61 -18.79
N GLN A 85 -7.44 -6.86 -17.86
CA GLN A 85 -8.88 -6.56 -17.94
C GLN A 85 -9.16 -5.12 -17.50
N ASN A 86 -9.74 -4.36 -18.43
CA ASN A 86 -10.36 -3.05 -18.30
C ASN A 86 -9.48 -1.77 -18.45
N THR A 87 -8.74 -1.71 -19.55
CA THR A 87 -8.17 -0.46 -20.10
C THR A 87 -9.24 0.51 -20.62
N TYR A 88 -10.48 0.05 -20.79
CA TYR A 88 -11.57 0.85 -21.36
C TYR A 88 -12.11 1.89 -20.36
N ASP A 89 -12.25 1.53 -19.09
CA ASP A 89 -12.86 2.43 -18.10
C ASP A 89 -11.92 3.48 -17.52
N CYS A 90 -10.61 3.21 -17.44
CA CYS A 90 -9.65 4.18 -16.88
C CYS A 90 -9.50 5.42 -17.77
N ASN A 91 -9.47 5.22 -19.09
CA ASN A 91 -9.37 6.32 -20.06
C ASN A 91 -10.67 7.12 -20.13
N THR A 92 -11.82 6.45 -19.99
CA THR A 92 -13.14 7.09 -19.94
C THR A 92 -13.29 7.97 -18.71
N TYR A 93 -12.88 7.49 -17.53
CA TYR A 93 -12.89 8.27 -16.29
C TYR A 93 -11.93 9.47 -16.36
N LYS A 94 -10.69 9.28 -16.83
CA LYS A 94 -9.73 10.38 -17.01
C LYS A 94 -10.26 11.45 -17.97
N LYS A 95 -10.91 11.03 -19.07
CA LYS A 95 -11.55 11.95 -20.02
C LYS A 95 -12.68 12.73 -19.35
N TRP A 96 -13.58 12.06 -18.63
CA TRP A 96 -14.70 12.71 -17.92
C TRP A 96 -14.22 13.75 -16.89
N VAL A 97 -13.23 13.41 -16.07
CA VAL A 97 -12.63 14.34 -15.10
C VAL A 97 -11.98 15.54 -15.80
N SER A 98 -11.33 15.31 -16.95
CA SER A 98 -10.73 16.40 -17.72
C SER A 98 -11.77 17.35 -18.32
N GLU A 99 -12.94 16.84 -18.72
CA GLU A 99 -14.02 17.67 -19.28
C GLU A 99 -14.76 18.46 -18.19
N LEU A 100 -14.93 17.90 -16.99
CA LEU A 100 -15.43 18.64 -15.83
C LEU A 100 -14.52 19.82 -15.46
N ARG A 101 -13.20 19.58 -15.44
CA ARG A 101 -12.21 20.61 -15.08
C ARG A 101 -12.09 21.71 -16.13
N LYS A 102 -12.45 21.44 -17.40
CA LYS A 102 -12.48 22.42 -18.50
C LYS A 102 -13.76 23.25 -18.55
N GLY A 103 -14.72 23.02 -17.64
CA GLY A 103 -15.92 23.85 -17.52
C GLY A 103 -16.90 23.76 -18.69
N GLY A 104 -17.12 22.58 -19.28
CA GLY A 104 -18.12 22.48 -20.34
C GLY A 104 -18.62 21.08 -20.67
N PHE A 105 -19.83 20.75 -20.22
CA PHE A 105 -20.78 20.05 -21.09
C PHE A 105 -21.34 21.06 -22.09
N ARG A 106 -20.61 21.29 -23.19
CA ARG A 106 -21.12 22.07 -24.32
C ARG A 106 -21.79 21.14 -25.31
N LYS A 107 -23.13 21.18 -25.30
CA LYS A 107 -24.11 20.84 -26.35
C LYS A 107 -23.49 20.31 -27.65
N LEU A 108 -23.55 18.99 -27.87
CA LEU A 108 -23.43 18.41 -29.21
C LEU A 108 -24.84 18.26 -29.79
N GLU A 109 -25.44 19.37 -30.20
CA GLU A 109 -26.70 19.34 -30.93
C GLU A 109 -26.40 19.19 -32.43
N LYS A 110 -26.85 18.08 -33.04
CA LYS A 110 -27.24 18.11 -34.45
C LYS A 110 -28.36 17.10 -34.74
N GLY A 111 -29.59 17.60 -34.68
CA GLY A 111 -30.71 17.06 -35.46
C GLY A 111 -32.01 16.84 -34.67
N LYS A 112 -32.92 17.84 -34.71
CA LYS A 112 -34.41 17.77 -34.77
C LYS A 112 -35.07 16.58 -34.04
N ASP A 113 -35.86 16.75 -32.98
CA ASP A 113 -37.11 17.51 -32.95
C ASP A 113 -37.62 17.77 -31.50
N LYS A 114 -38.59 18.69 -31.40
CA LYS A 114 -39.30 19.21 -30.22
C LYS A 114 -39.67 18.20 -29.12
N ALA A 115 -39.37 18.53 -27.86
CA ALA A 115 -40.32 18.70 -26.76
C ALA A 115 -39.58 19.11 -25.46
N ASN A 116 -40.21 19.96 -24.66
CA ASN A 116 -39.67 20.47 -23.39
C ASN A 116 -39.48 19.33 -22.38
N VAL A 117 -38.24 19.01 -22.02
CA VAL A 117 -37.90 18.20 -20.84
C VAL A 117 -36.64 18.83 -20.25
N ALA A 118 -36.63 19.11 -18.95
CA ALA A 118 -35.42 19.49 -18.25
C ALA A 118 -34.43 18.33 -18.40
N GLU A 119 -33.36 18.52 -19.19
CA GLU A 119 -32.31 17.51 -19.34
C GLU A 119 -31.65 17.28 -17.97
N GLU A 120 -31.97 16.13 -17.38
CA GLU A 120 -31.26 15.59 -16.24
C GLU A 120 -29.85 15.17 -16.69
N ALA A 121 -28.85 15.40 -15.82
CA ALA A 121 -27.46 15.11 -16.13
C ALA A 121 -27.28 13.62 -16.51
N PRO A 122 -26.41 13.30 -17.48
CA PRO A 122 -26.17 11.91 -17.85
C PRO A 122 -25.68 11.12 -16.64
N ASP A 123 -26.24 9.92 -16.49
CA ASP A 123 -25.93 9.00 -15.41
C ASP A 123 -24.41 8.79 -15.28
N PRO A 124 -23.84 8.91 -14.06
CA PRO A 124 -22.43 8.65 -13.84
C PRO A 124 -22.06 7.22 -14.29
N PRO A 125 -20.85 7.00 -14.82
CA PRO A 125 -20.39 5.65 -15.09
C PRO A 125 -20.42 4.81 -13.80
N GLU A 126 -20.65 3.51 -13.94
CA GLU A 126 -20.84 2.58 -12.81
C GLU A 126 -19.69 2.65 -11.78
N SER A 127 -18.47 2.90 -12.26
CA SER A 127 -17.28 3.17 -11.44
C SER A 127 -17.37 4.43 -10.57
N ALA A 128 -18.05 5.48 -11.04
CA ALA A 128 -18.31 6.70 -10.26
C ALA A 128 -19.46 6.51 -9.28
N LYS A 129 -20.45 5.67 -9.60
CA LYS A 129 -21.54 5.31 -8.67
C LYS A 129 -20.98 4.56 -7.45
N ILE A 130 -20.09 3.59 -7.68
CA ILE A 130 -19.41 2.83 -6.61
C ILE A 130 -18.54 3.74 -5.72
N ALA A 131 -17.81 4.69 -6.32
CA ALA A 131 -16.96 5.62 -5.57
C ALA A 131 -17.76 6.55 -4.65
N ASN A 132 -18.90 7.08 -5.14
CA ASN A 132 -19.77 7.94 -4.32
C ASN A 132 -20.43 7.18 -3.17
N GLU A 133 -20.83 5.93 -3.38
CA GLU A 133 -21.45 5.11 -2.33
C GLU A 133 -20.46 4.81 -1.18
N HIS A 134 -19.20 4.53 -1.51
CA HIS A 134 -18.16 4.31 -0.50
C HIS A 134 -17.79 5.59 0.28
N VAL A 135 -17.84 6.76 -0.38
CA VAL A 135 -17.62 8.06 0.27
C VAL A 135 -18.78 8.45 1.18
N SER A 136 -20.03 8.20 0.77
CA SER A 136 -21.21 8.44 1.59
C SER A 136 -21.28 7.52 2.82
N GLN A 137 -20.86 6.26 2.70
CA GLN A 137 -20.76 5.34 3.85
C GLN A 137 -19.69 5.77 4.86
N LEU A 138 -18.58 6.35 4.40
CA LEU A 138 -17.52 6.87 5.27
C LEU A 138 -17.95 8.13 6.04
N ALA A 139 -18.76 8.98 5.41
CA ALA A 139 -19.24 10.23 6.01
C ALA A 139 -20.34 10.02 7.07
N ALA A 140 -21.03 8.88 7.05
CA ALA A 140 -22.08 8.54 8.02
C ALA A 140 -21.53 7.89 9.32
N GLN A 141 -20.22 7.68 9.42
CA GLN A 141 -19.54 7.11 10.61
C GLN A 141 -18.75 8.13 11.44
N GLN A 142 -18.89 9.43 11.14
CA GLN A 142 -18.34 10.55 11.93
C GLN A 142 -19.46 11.31 12.63
#